data_AF-A0AAD7CH36-F1
#
_entry.id   AF-A0AAD7CH36-F1
#
_cell.length_a   1.000
_cell.length_b   1.000
_cell.length_c   1.000
_cell.angle_alpha   90.00
_cell.angle_beta   90.00
_cell.angle_gamma   90.00
#
_symmetry.space_group_name_H-M   'P 1'
#
loop_
_entity.id
_entity.type
_entity.pdbx_description
1 polymer ?
#
loop_
_entity_poly.entity_id
_entity_poly.type
_entity_poly.pdbx_seq_one_letter_code
_entity_poly.pdbx_strand_id
1 'polypeptide(L)'
;MERLLIQHCGVDHCAYLRGRSLHNVRIERLWRDVRKDSLESYRQIFTYLGNTGLLDMENEIHRSCLFLVFQPRIQASLDRTRDAWNHHKVRTARNKTPIAMFELSRETAIRRGYWTGDMGDDLNTAADPLYGYDGEAPLPPITEQHGEPEIVSQEPVGIDAEREADICVNDDDELRGVQELMPDFDFGRNDENWGIDVYCEAVLLLKSRM
;
A
#
# COMPACT_ATOMS: atom_id res chain seq x y z
N MET A 1 18.14 20.08 -1.16
CA MET A 1 17.75 18.75 -0.65
C MET A 1 18.99 17.86 -0.53
N GLU A 2 19.71 17.60 -1.64
CA GLU A 2 21.00 16.89 -1.67
C GLU A 2 21.99 17.34 -0.57
N ARG A 3 22.30 18.64 -0.48
CA ARG A 3 23.20 19.17 0.56
C ARG A 3 22.73 18.93 2.00
N LEU A 4 21.42 18.93 2.24
CA LEU A 4 20.85 18.73 3.59
C LEU A 4 20.89 17.24 3.98
N LEU A 5 20.62 16.34 3.04
CA LEU A 5 20.66 14.89 3.25
C LEU A 5 22.10 14.39 3.46
N ILE A 6 23.06 14.88 2.68
CA ILE A 6 24.49 14.57 2.86
C ILE A 6 25.00 15.09 4.21
N GLN A 7 24.53 16.25 4.64
CA GLN A 7 24.93 16.85 5.92
C GLN A 7 24.38 16.09 7.13
N HIS A 8 23.24 15.40 6.98
CA HIS A 8 22.61 14.64 8.05
C HIS A 8 22.98 13.15 8.06
N CYS A 9 23.23 12.55 6.89
CA CYS A 9 23.52 11.12 6.74
C CYS A 9 25.01 10.82 6.50
N GLY A 10 25.84 11.81 6.18
CA GLY A 10 27.26 11.63 5.85
C GLY A 10 27.49 11.38 4.35
N VAL A 11 28.69 11.72 3.87
CA VAL A 11 29.07 11.63 2.44
C VAL A 11 29.17 10.17 1.98
N ASP A 12 29.45 9.25 2.91
CA ASP A 12 29.56 7.81 2.64
C ASP A 12 28.20 7.11 2.57
N HIS A 13 27.12 7.73 3.06
CA HIS A 13 25.76 7.25 2.90
C HIS A 13 25.14 7.90 1.67
N CYS A 14 24.89 7.10 0.64
CA CYS A 14 24.30 7.54 -0.62
C CYS A 14 22.79 7.80 -0.49
N ALA A 15 22.42 8.70 0.42
CA ALA A 15 21.04 9.12 0.69
C ALA A 15 20.39 9.89 -0.48
N TYR A 16 21.11 10.09 -1.58
CA TYR A 16 20.64 10.79 -2.76
C TYR A 16 21.28 10.23 -4.04
N LEU A 17 20.49 9.52 -4.85
CA LEU A 17 20.89 9.05 -6.19
C LEU A 17 20.72 10.18 -7.21
N ARG A 18 21.78 10.52 -7.96
CA ARG A 18 21.72 11.48 -9.08
C ARG A 18 21.26 10.79 -10.36
N GLY A 19 20.14 11.25 -10.91
CA GLY A 19 19.62 10.81 -12.21
C GLY A 19 18.15 11.17 -12.38
N ARG A 20 17.64 11.25 -13.63
CA ARG A 20 16.19 11.34 -13.85
C ARG A 20 15.62 9.93 -13.71
N SER A 21 14.82 9.70 -12.67
CA SER A 21 14.03 8.46 -12.52
C SER A 21 12.87 8.45 -13.53
N LEU A 22 13.20 8.28 -14.82
CA LEU A 22 12.21 8.25 -15.90
C LEU A 22 11.45 6.90 -15.96
N HIS A 23 12.05 5.86 -15.40
CA HIS A 23 11.48 4.51 -15.37
C HIS A 23 10.31 4.39 -14.36
N ASN A 24 10.35 5.16 -13.26
CA ASN A 24 9.33 5.12 -12.22
C ASN A 24 8.12 6.04 -12.50
N VAL A 25 8.19 6.90 -13.51
CA VAL A 25 7.15 7.94 -13.77
C VAL A 25 5.75 7.33 -13.94
N ARG A 26 5.65 6.15 -14.54
CA ARG A 26 4.36 5.49 -14.78
C ARG A 26 3.73 4.98 -13.49
N ILE A 27 4.51 4.37 -12.60
CA ILE A 27 3.99 3.91 -11.32
C ILE A 27 3.69 5.10 -10.40
N GLU A 28 4.51 6.15 -10.42
CA GLU A 28 4.24 7.40 -9.70
C GLU A 28 2.94 8.07 -10.16
N ARG A 29 2.67 8.04 -11.47
CA ARG A 29 1.42 8.54 -12.03
C ARG A 29 0.23 7.71 -11.54
N LEU A 30 0.35 6.38 -11.59
CA LEU A 30 -0.67 5.47 -11.07
C LEU A 30 -0.96 5.75 -9.59
N TRP A 31 0.08 5.83 -8.75
CA TRP A 31 -0.07 6.13 -7.32
C TRP A 31 -0.75 7.47 -7.07
N ARG A 32 -0.48 8.48 -7.90
CA ARG A 32 -1.17 9.76 -7.81
C ARG A 32 -2.66 9.64 -8.13
N ASP A 33 -3.01 8.91 -9.19
CA ASP A 33 -4.40 8.72 -9.60
C ASP A 33 -5.15 7.86 -8.54
N VAL A 34 -4.55 6.78 -8.02
CA VAL A 34 -5.11 5.98 -6.91
C VAL A 34 -5.36 6.83 -5.67
N ARG A 35 -4.37 7.62 -5.24
CA ARG A 35 -4.50 8.50 -4.09
C ARG A 35 -5.66 9.47 -4.28
N LYS A 36 -5.69 10.17 -5.41
CA LYS A 36 -6.67 11.21 -5.70
C LYS A 36 -8.10 10.64 -5.81
N ASP A 37 -8.26 9.53 -6.52
CA ASP A 37 -9.58 9.05 -6.91
C ASP A 37 -10.15 8.04 -5.90
N SER A 38 -9.29 7.35 -5.14
CA SER A 38 -9.72 6.26 -4.24
C SER A 38 -9.57 6.58 -2.76
N LEU A 39 -8.54 7.35 -2.38
CA LEU A 39 -8.12 7.52 -0.97
C LEU A 39 -8.35 8.92 -0.42
N GLU A 40 -8.40 9.95 -1.27
CA GLU A 40 -8.45 11.35 -0.84
C GLU A 40 -9.70 11.67 -0.02
N SER A 41 -10.85 11.08 -0.36
CA SER A 41 -12.09 11.21 0.42
C SER A 41 -11.91 10.69 1.85
N TYR A 42 -11.35 9.51 2.03
CA TYR A 42 -11.09 8.95 3.36
C TYR A 42 -10.08 9.78 4.15
N ARG A 43 -9.04 10.30 3.49
CA ARG A 43 -8.09 11.22 4.11
C ARG A 43 -8.80 12.47 4.65
N GLN A 44 -9.72 13.05 3.87
CA GLN A 44 -10.51 14.21 4.29
C GLN A 44 -11.45 13.87 5.45
N ILE A 45 -12.11 12.71 5.40
CA ILE A 45 -12.97 12.22 6.48
C ILE A 45 -12.18 12.05 7.78
N PHE A 46 -11.03 11.39 7.76
CA PHE A 46 -10.21 11.20 8.96
C PHE A 46 -9.65 12.52 9.50
N THR A 47 -9.25 13.43 8.61
CA THR A 47 -8.84 14.79 9.01
C THR A 47 -10.00 15.53 9.68
N TYR A 48 -11.21 15.42 9.13
CA TYR A 48 -12.41 16.01 9.70
C TYR A 48 -12.72 15.43 11.08
N LEU A 49 -12.79 14.11 11.21
CA LEU A 49 -13.09 13.43 12.47
C LEU A 49 -12.08 13.78 13.57
N GLY A 50 -10.79 13.85 13.24
CA GLY A 50 -9.75 14.27 14.18
C GLY A 50 -9.91 15.73 14.60
N ASN A 51 -10.13 16.64 13.64
CA ASN A 51 -10.29 18.08 13.93
C ASN A 51 -11.54 18.40 14.75
N THR A 52 -12.60 17.62 14.62
CA THR A 52 -13.84 17.79 15.41
C THR A 52 -13.80 17.04 16.75
N GLY A 53 -12.73 16.32 17.06
CA GLY A 53 -12.61 15.51 18.28
C GLY A 53 -13.50 14.26 18.30
N LEU A 54 -13.99 13.82 17.13
CA LEU A 54 -14.78 12.58 16.99
C LEU A 54 -13.88 11.34 16.86
N LEU A 55 -12.64 11.52 16.40
CA LEU A 55 -11.62 10.48 16.32
C LEU A 55 -10.46 10.82 17.26
N ASP A 56 -10.13 9.88 18.13
CA ASP A 56 -8.96 9.91 19.00
C ASP A 56 -8.15 8.63 18.75
N MET A 57 -6.93 8.75 18.24
CA MET A 57 -6.07 7.61 17.92
C MET A 57 -5.39 7.01 19.16
N GLU A 58 -5.41 7.70 20.30
CA GLU A 58 -4.96 7.14 21.58
C GLU A 58 -6.02 6.23 22.20
N ASN A 59 -7.25 6.28 21.69
CA ASN A 59 -8.37 5.50 22.21
C ASN A 59 -8.58 4.22 21.40
N GLU A 60 -8.35 3.06 22.04
CA GLU A 60 -8.53 1.73 21.44
C GLU A 60 -9.91 1.53 20.80
N ILE A 61 -10.99 1.97 21.46
CA ILE A 61 -12.36 1.83 20.92
C ILE A 61 -12.48 2.59 19.59
N HIS A 62 -11.94 3.81 19.54
CA HIS A 62 -11.99 4.63 18.34
C HIS A 62 -11.16 3.99 17.21
N ARG A 63 -9.96 3.47 17.50
CA ARG A 63 -9.12 2.78 16.51
C ARG A 63 -9.79 1.54 15.94
N SER A 64 -10.34 0.67 16.78
CA SER A 64 -10.98 -0.57 16.34
C SER A 64 -12.25 -0.29 15.53
N CYS A 65 -13.10 0.64 16.00
CA CYS A 65 -14.29 1.05 15.24
C CYS A 65 -13.93 1.67 13.89
N LEU A 66 -12.87 2.50 13.84
CA LEU A 66 -12.41 3.12 12.60
C LEU A 66 -12.01 2.04 11.59
N PHE A 67 -11.25 1.04 12.03
CA PHE A 67 -10.78 -0.04 11.17
C PHE A 67 -11.95 -0.89 10.64
N LEU A 68 -12.83 -1.37 11.53
CA LEU A 68 -13.99 -2.21 11.17
C LEU A 68 -14.93 -1.51 10.17
N VAL A 69 -15.11 -0.20 10.28
CA VAL A 69 -15.96 0.57 9.37
C VAL A 69 -15.22 0.92 8.08
N PHE A 70 -14.04 1.52 8.16
CA PHE A 70 -13.43 2.11 6.97
C PHE A 70 -12.57 1.16 6.15
N GLN A 71 -12.00 0.10 6.73
CA GLN A 71 -11.21 -0.89 5.99
C GLN A 71 -12.00 -1.53 4.83
N PRO A 72 -13.20 -2.13 5.04
CA PRO A 72 -13.95 -2.73 3.94
C PRO A 72 -14.39 -1.70 2.88
N ARG A 73 -14.64 -0.45 3.30
CA ARG A 73 -15.02 0.65 2.39
C ARG A 73 -13.84 1.07 1.51
N ILE A 74 -12.65 1.24 2.11
CA ILE A 74 -11.41 1.55 1.40
C ILE A 74 -11.06 0.42 0.43
N GLN A 75 -11.15 -0.84 0.89
CA GLN A 75 -10.90 -2.00 0.05
C GLN A 75 -11.85 -2.02 -1.17
N ALA A 76 -13.14 -1.80 -0.97
CA ALA A 76 -14.10 -1.70 -2.07
C ALA A 76 -13.79 -0.54 -3.03
N SER A 77 -13.29 0.60 -2.53
CA SER A 77 -12.83 1.72 -3.36
C SER A 77 -11.62 1.32 -4.22
N LEU A 78 -10.63 0.66 -3.61
CA LEU A 78 -9.43 0.17 -4.29
C LEU A 78 -9.76 -0.90 -5.32
N ASP A 79 -10.69 -1.81 -5.04
CA ASP A 79 -11.15 -2.84 -5.97
C ASP A 79 -11.81 -2.22 -7.22
N ARG A 80 -12.63 -1.17 -7.04
CA ARG A 80 -13.19 -0.41 -8.16
C ARG A 80 -12.12 0.28 -8.98
N THR A 81 -11.11 0.86 -8.33
CA THR A 81 -9.99 1.50 -9.04
C THR A 81 -9.14 0.50 -9.78
N ARG A 82 -8.86 -0.67 -9.19
CA ARG A 82 -8.20 -1.79 -9.88
C ARG A 82 -8.99 -2.19 -11.12
N ASP A 83 -10.31 -2.38 -10.99
CA ASP A 83 -11.15 -2.79 -12.10
C ASP A 83 -11.20 -1.74 -13.22
N ALA A 84 -11.44 -0.48 -12.86
CA ALA A 84 -11.42 0.65 -13.80
C ALA A 84 -10.07 0.77 -14.50
N TRP A 85 -8.97 0.63 -13.75
CA TRP A 85 -7.63 0.67 -14.32
C TRP A 85 -7.38 -0.52 -15.24
N ASN A 86 -7.77 -1.73 -14.90
CA ASN A 86 -7.54 -2.90 -15.75
C ASN A 86 -8.33 -2.85 -17.07
N HIS A 87 -9.47 -2.14 -17.09
CA HIS A 87 -10.38 -2.04 -18.23
C HIS A 87 -10.32 -0.70 -18.99
N HIS A 88 -9.54 0.30 -18.55
CA HIS A 88 -9.45 1.58 -19.27
C HIS A 88 -8.71 1.44 -20.60
N LYS A 89 -9.10 2.23 -21.60
CA LYS A 89 -8.45 2.21 -22.91
C LYS A 89 -7.18 3.06 -22.90
N VAL A 90 -6.05 2.46 -23.27
CA VAL A 90 -4.77 3.17 -23.38
C VAL A 90 -4.60 3.68 -24.81
N ARG A 91 -4.64 5.01 -24.97
CA ARG A 91 -4.53 5.67 -26.30
C ARG A 91 -3.26 5.28 -27.05
N THR A 92 -2.12 5.23 -26.36
CA THR A 92 -0.82 4.89 -26.96
C THR A 92 -0.71 3.41 -27.33
N ALA A 93 -1.58 2.55 -26.80
CA ALA A 93 -1.63 1.12 -27.08
C ALA A 93 -2.78 0.75 -28.03
N ARG A 94 -3.12 1.64 -28.97
CA ARG A 94 -4.22 1.44 -29.94
C ARG A 94 -5.56 1.16 -29.26
N ASN A 95 -5.84 1.83 -28.14
CA ASN A 95 -7.06 1.68 -27.33
C ASN A 95 -7.27 0.28 -26.73
N LYS A 96 -6.21 -0.53 -26.60
CA LYS A 96 -6.27 -1.77 -25.82
C LYS A 96 -6.32 -1.45 -24.33
N THR A 97 -6.98 -2.30 -23.57
CA THR A 97 -7.01 -2.25 -22.12
C THR A 97 -5.75 -2.91 -21.53
N PRO A 98 -5.31 -2.55 -20.31
CA PRO A 98 -4.22 -3.26 -19.64
C PRO A 98 -4.40 -4.78 -19.62
N ILE A 99 -5.61 -5.27 -19.32
CA ILE A 99 -5.87 -6.71 -19.34
C ILE A 99 -5.73 -7.31 -20.75
N ALA A 100 -6.18 -6.63 -21.80
CA ALA A 100 -6.01 -7.10 -23.17
C ALA A 100 -4.53 -7.07 -23.62
N MET A 101 -3.77 -6.08 -23.18
CA MET A 101 -2.32 -6.03 -23.45
C MET A 101 -1.59 -7.17 -22.75
N PHE A 102 -1.94 -7.45 -21.49
CA PHE A 102 -1.39 -8.55 -20.72
C PHE A 102 -1.67 -9.89 -21.40
N GLU A 103 -2.93 -10.19 -21.75
CA GLU A 103 -3.29 -11.46 -22.40
C GLU A 103 -2.60 -11.66 -23.75
N LEU A 104 -2.51 -10.61 -24.59
CA LEU A 104 -1.79 -10.70 -25.86
C LEU A 104 -0.29 -10.93 -25.68
N SER A 105 0.32 -10.29 -24.68
CA SER A 105 1.74 -10.46 -24.38
C SER A 105 2.00 -11.86 -23.83
N ARG A 106 1.13 -12.35 -22.94
CA ARG A 106 1.16 -13.70 -22.40
C ARG A 106 1.00 -14.75 -23.50
N GLU A 107 0.03 -14.62 -24.39
CA GLU A 107 -0.15 -15.52 -25.54
C GLU A 107 1.08 -15.54 -26.46
N THR A 108 1.68 -14.37 -26.70
CA THR A 108 2.91 -14.27 -27.49
C THR A 108 4.07 -14.99 -26.80
N ALA A 109 4.18 -14.87 -25.49
CA ALA A 109 5.21 -15.54 -24.69
C ALA A 109 5.05 -17.07 -24.70
N ILE A 110 3.81 -17.57 -24.56
CA ILE A 110 3.47 -18.99 -24.68
C ILE A 110 3.88 -19.51 -26.06
N ARG A 111 3.50 -18.80 -27.14
CA ARG A 111 3.83 -19.20 -28.53
C ARG A 111 5.34 -19.22 -28.81
N ARG A 112 6.09 -18.36 -28.13
CA ARG A 112 7.55 -18.29 -28.25
C ARG A 112 8.29 -19.24 -27.29
N GLY A 113 7.57 -19.95 -26.43
CA GLY A 113 8.11 -21.00 -25.58
C GLY A 113 8.85 -20.54 -24.32
N TYR A 114 8.76 -19.26 -23.94
CA TYR A 114 9.38 -18.74 -22.70
C TYR A 114 8.35 -18.45 -21.59
N TRP A 115 7.11 -18.86 -21.77
CA TRP A 115 6.08 -18.82 -20.73
C TRP A 115 5.68 -20.24 -20.34
N THR A 116 6.04 -20.67 -19.14
CA THR A 116 5.88 -22.04 -18.64
C THR A 116 4.57 -22.27 -17.88
N GLY A 117 3.78 -21.21 -17.63
CA GLY A 117 2.47 -21.29 -16.97
C GLY A 117 2.47 -20.78 -15.53
N ASP A 118 3.63 -20.69 -14.88
CA ASP A 118 3.78 -20.08 -13.56
C ASP A 118 3.95 -18.55 -13.70
N MET A 119 3.31 -17.79 -12.81
CA MET A 119 3.43 -16.34 -12.72
C MET A 119 4.42 -16.00 -11.62
N GLY A 120 5.66 -16.37 -11.83
CA GLY A 120 6.73 -16.13 -10.87
C GLY A 120 7.87 -17.07 -11.11
N ASP A 121 9.04 -16.63 -10.67
CA ASP A 121 10.14 -17.54 -10.46
C ASP A 121 9.88 -18.31 -9.17
N ASP A 122 10.15 -19.62 -9.17
CA ASP A 122 9.94 -20.45 -7.99
C ASP A 122 10.81 -19.98 -6.82
N LEU A 123 10.45 -20.38 -5.60
CA LEU A 123 11.15 -19.94 -4.38
C LEU A 123 12.66 -20.19 -4.42
N ASN A 124 13.15 -21.23 -5.09
CA ASN A 124 14.60 -21.45 -5.19
C ASN A 124 15.25 -20.48 -6.17
N THR A 125 14.57 -20.18 -7.28
CA THR A 125 15.03 -19.17 -8.25
C THR A 125 15.00 -17.77 -7.64
N ALA A 126 13.93 -17.41 -6.93
CA ALA A 126 13.82 -16.12 -6.23
C ALA A 126 14.78 -15.98 -5.03
N ALA A 127 15.19 -17.10 -4.43
CA ALA A 127 16.19 -17.13 -3.35
C ALA A 127 17.64 -17.12 -3.86
N ASP A 128 17.85 -17.16 -5.18
CA ASP A 128 19.19 -17.03 -5.75
C ASP A 128 19.77 -15.63 -5.41
N PRO A 129 20.97 -15.54 -4.84
CA PRO A 129 21.63 -14.25 -4.57
C PRO A 129 21.81 -13.35 -5.80
N LEU A 130 21.73 -13.90 -7.01
CA LEU A 130 21.81 -13.21 -8.30
C LEU A 130 20.43 -12.99 -8.93
N TYR A 131 19.34 -13.27 -8.21
CA TYR A 131 17.98 -13.04 -8.71
C TYR A 131 17.74 -11.55 -9.03
N GLY A 132 17.35 -11.26 -10.27
CA GLY A 132 17.20 -9.87 -10.75
C GLY A 132 18.50 -9.19 -11.20
N TYR A 133 19.63 -9.91 -11.24
CA TYR A 133 20.88 -9.41 -11.78
C TYR A 133 20.90 -9.55 -13.32
N ASP A 134 20.63 -8.46 -14.05
CA ASP A 134 20.60 -8.40 -15.52
C ASP A 134 22.00 -8.46 -16.20
N GLY A 135 23.00 -9.04 -15.54
CA GLY A 135 24.37 -9.15 -16.06
C GLY A 135 25.11 -7.80 -16.14
N GLU A 136 26.15 -7.73 -16.99
CA GLU A 136 26.92 -6.50 -17.24
C GLU A 136 26.09 -5.47 -18.04
N ALA A 137 25.15 -4.80 -17.38
CA ALA A 137 24.81 -3.45 -17.77
C ALA A 137 26.10 -2.60 -17.68
N PRO A 138 26.37 -1.67 -18.61
CA PRO A 138 27.50 -0.75 -18.47
C PRO A 138 27.40 -0.13 -17.09
N LEU A 139 28.38 -0.47 -16.25
CA LEU A 139 28.41 0.04 -14.89
C LEU A 139 28.36 1.57 -15.01
N PRO A 140 27.48 2.24 -14.24
CA PRO A 140 27.51 3.69 -14.22
C PRO A 140 28.94 4.12 -13.86
N PRO A 141 29.42 5.27 -14.37
CA PRO A 141 30.79 5.73 -14.15
C PRO A 141 31.13 5.64 -12.66
N ILE A 142 32.38 5.33 -12.30
CA ILE A 142 32.82 5.04 -10.91
C ILE A 142 32.32 6.08 -9.88
N THR A 143 32.13 7.33 -10.30
CA THR A 143 31.53 8.41 -9.51
C THR A 143 30.06 8.22 -9.09
N GLU A 144 29.37 7.26 -9.70
CA GLU A 144 27.96 6.88 -9.52
C GLU A 144 27.85 5.43 -9.01
N GLN A 145 28.98 4.73 -8.83
CA GLN A 145 29.01 3.41 -8.20
C GLN A 145 29.19 3.58 -6.68
N HIS A 146 28.24 3.05 -5.93
CA HIS A 146 28.26 3.08 -4.48
C HIS A 146 28.07 1.67 -3.96
N GLY A 147 28.73 1.33 -2.84
CA GLY A 147 28.44 0.07 -2.14
C GLY A 147 26.99 0.06 -1.71
N GLU A 148 26.30 -1.07 -1.90
CA GLU A 148 24.96 -1.23 -1.35
C GLU A 148 25.03 -1.04 0.17
N PRO A 149 24.17 -0.21 0.77
CA PRO A 149 24.13 -0.10 2.23
C PRO A 149 23.80 -1.49 2.80
N GLU A 150 24.56 -1.95 3.79
CA GLU A 150 24.17 -3.12 4.58
C GLU A 150 22.84 -2.79 5.27
N ILE A 151 21.73 -3.26 4.68
CA ILE A 151 20.41 -3.15 5.28
C ILE A 151 20.38 -4.12 6.46
N VAL A 152 20.74 -3.65 7.66
CA VAL A 152 20.41 -4.36 8.90
C VAL A 152 18.97 -4.01 9.24
N SER A 153 18.00 -4.53 8.48
CA SER A 153 16.60 -4.48 8.88
C SER A 153 16.39 -5.56 9.93
N GLN A 154 16.70 -5.24 11.19
CA GLN A 154 16.05 -5.93 12.30
C GLN A 154 14.60 -5.45 12.32
N GLU A 155 13.78 -6.00 11.42
CA GLU A 155 12.34 -5.79 11.51
C GLU A 155 11.87 -6.37 12.85
N PRO A 156 11.12 -5.60 13.66
CA PRO A 156 10.59 -6.13 14.90
C PRO A 156 9.71 -7.33 14.58
N VAL A 157 10.00 -8.46 15.20
CA VAL A 157 9.27 -9.70 14.96
C VAL A 157 8.22 -9.86 16.04
N GLY A 158 6.96 -9.74 15.65
CA GLY A 158 5.80 -9.99 16.51
C GLY A 158 5.11 -8.72 16.99
N ILE A 159 3.81 -8.85 17.25
CA ILE A 159 2.88 -7.74 17.50
C ILE A 159 3.32 -6.83 18.65
N ASP A 160 3.86 -7.39 19.74
CA ASP A 160 4.33 -6.57 20.87
C ASP A 160 5.55 -5.72 20.51
N ALA A 161 6.51 -6.27 19.76
CA ALA A 161 7.67 -5.54 19.29
C ALA A 161 7.30 -4.50 18.22
N GLU A 162 6.32 -4.81 17.36
CA GLU A 162 5.76 -3.87 16.40
C GLU A 162 4.99 -2.74 17.09
N ARG A 163 4.25 -3.03 18.17
CA ARG A 163 3.53 -2.03 18.97
C ARG A 163 4.50 -1.11 19.72
N GLU A 164 5.58 -1.66 20.28
CA GLU A 164 6.66 -0.87 20.89
C GLU A 164 7.40 0.02 19.86
N ALA A 165 7.47 -0.43 18.61
CA ALA A 165 8.04 0.31 17.50
C ALA A 165 7.05 1.28 16.81
N ASP A 166 5.81 1.39 17.29
CA ASP A 166 4.73 2.20 16.71
C ASP A 166 4.41 1.82 15.24
N ILE A 167 4.53 0.53 14.90
CA ILE A 167 4.29 -0.04 13.57
C ILE A 167 2.89 -0.65 13.47
N CYS A 168 2.38 -1.22 14.56
CA CYS A 168 1.06 -1.88 14.60
C CYS A 168 0.00 -1.00 15.28
N VAL A 169 -1.14 -0.81 14.62
CA VAL A 169 -2.26 0.05 15.10
C VAL A 169 -3.34 -0.76 15.81
N ASN A 170 -3.72 -1.93 15.29
CA ASN A 170 -4.67 -2.88 15.90
C ASN A 170 -4.28 -4.31 15.51
N ASP A 171 -4.55 -5.26 16.38
CA ASP A 171 -4.42 -6.70 16.09
C ASP A 171 -5.75 -7.33 15.61
N ASP A 172 -5.67 -8.40 14.82
CA ASP A 172 -6.84 -9.12 14.30
C ASP A 172 -7.73 -9.71 15.42
N ASP A 173 -7.15 -10.12 16.54
CA ASP A 173 -7.90 -10.63 17.69
C ASP A 173 -8.61 -9.49 18.45
N GLU A 174 -8.05 -8.27 18.49
CA GLU A 174 -8.73 -7.09 19.05
C GLU A 174 -9.98 -6.73 18.23
N LEU A 175 -9.86 -6.76 16.91
CA LEU A 175 -10.97 -6.49 16.00
C LEU A 175 -12.06 -7.55 16.13
N ARG A 176 -11.68 -8.82 16.28
CA ARG A 176 -12.62 -9.93 16.51
C ARG A 176 -13.33 -9.78 17.84
N GLY A 177 -12.63 -9.40 18.90
CA GLY A 177 -13.22 -9.13 20.21
C GLY A 177 -14.30 -8.04 20.14
N VAL A 178 -14.07 -6.98 19.37
CA VAL A 178 -15.08 -5.93 19.15
C VAL A 178 -16.30 -6.46 18.39
N GLN A 179 -16.11 -7.30 17.38
CA GLN A 179 -17.21 -7.93 16.65
C GLN A 179 -18.03 -8.88 17.55
N GLU A 180 -17.38 -9.63 18.44
CA GLU A 180 -18.04 -10.50 19.42
C GLU A 180 -18.86 -9.71 20.45
N LEU A 181 -18.40 -8.52 20.84
CA LEU A 181 -19.14 -7.60 21.71
C LEU A 181 -20.35 -6.97 21.01
N MET A 182 -20.39 -6.95 19.67
CA MET A 182 -21.44 -6.34 18.86
C MET A 182 -21.89 -7.24 17.70
N PRO A 183 -22.44 -8.44 17.98
CA PRO A 183 -22.72 -9.44 16.95
C PRO A 183 -23.82 -9.02 15.98
N ASP A 184 -24.77 -8.19 16.42
CA ASP A 184 -25.89 -7.71 15.62
C ASP A 184 -25.59 -6.40 14.87
N PHE A 185 -24.40 -5.82 15.05
CA PHE A 185 -24.08 -4.52 14.46
C PHE A 185 -23.43 -4.69 13.07
N ASP A 186 -24.08 -4.12 12.06
CA ASP A 186 -23.54 -4.11 10.70
C ASP A 186 -22.59 -2.91 10.50
N PHE A 187 -21.29 -3.15 10.70
CA PHE A 187 -20.23 -2.18 10.41
C PHE A 187 -20.15 -1.79 8.92
N GLY A 188 -20.66 -2.63 8.01
CA GLY A 188 -20.60 -2.44 6.56
C GLY A 188 -21.79 -1.68 5.96
N ARG A 189 -22.84 -1.40 6.75
CA ARG A 189 -24.07 -0.78 6.25
C ARG A 189 -23.82 0.58 5.58
N ASN A 190 -24.52 0.86 4.49
CA ASN A 190 -24.44 2.17 3.85
C ASN A 190 -25.28 3.19 4.64
N ASP A 191 -24.63 4.24 5.13
CA ASP A 191 -25.26 5.35 5.86
C ASP A 191 -25.46 6.60 5.00
N GLU A 192 -25.15 6.55 3.70
CA GLU A 192 -25.13 7.71 2.79
C GLU A 192 -24.16 8.84 3.20
N ASN A 193 -23.41 8.65 4.28
CA ASN A 193 -22.46 9.60 4.85
C ASN A 193 -21.05 9.00 4.94
N TRP A 194 -20.67 8.21 3.92
CA TRP A 194 -19.34 7.61 3.77
C TRP A 194 -18.87 6.72 4.93
N GLY A 195 -19.77 6.26 5.80
CA GLY A 195 -19.45 5.46 6.99
C GLY A 195 -19.25 6.29 8.27
N ILE A 196 -19.38 7.62 8.23
CA ILE A 196 -19.21 8.49 9.40
C ILE A 196 -20.26 8.18 10.48
N ASP A 197 -21.53 8.01 10.08
CA ASP A 197 -22.61 7.80 11.04
C ASP A 197 -22.53 6.40 11.65
N VAL A 198 -22.17 5.40 10.83
CA VAL A 198 -21.89 4.03 11.31
C VAL A 198 -20.73 4.04 12.31
N TYR A 199 -19.66 4.78 12.02
CA TYR A 199 -18.52 4.92 12.92
C TYR A 199 -18.92 5.55 14.26
N CYS A 200 -19.64 6.68 14.23
CA CYS A 200 -20.07 7.36 15.45
C CYS A 200 -21.02 6.48 16.27
N GLU A 201 -21.96 5.76 15.64
CA GLU A 201 -22.86 4.83 16.32
C GLU A 201 -22.09 3.66 16.95
N ALA A 202 -21.12 3.07 16.24
CA ALA A 202 -20.29 1.99 16.77
C ALA A 202 -19.53 2.44 18.02
N VAL A 203 -18.89 3.61 17.97
CA VAL A 203 -18.14 4.17 19.11
C VAL A 203 -19.06 4.42 20.31
N LEU A 204 -20.25 4.97 20.09
CA LEU A 204 -21.22 5.22 21.17
C LEU A 204 -21.73 3.92 21.79
N LEU A 205 -22.01 2.91 20.97
CA LEU A 205 -22.48 1.60 21.44
C LEU A 205 -21.40 0.87 22.25
N LEU A 206 -20.16 0.83 21.78
CA LEU A 206 -19.05 0.23 22.54
C LEU A 206 -18.79 0.95 23.86
N LYS A 207 -18.78 2.29 23.86
CA LYS A 207 -18.65 3.08 25.10
C LYS A 207 -19.77 2.83 26.11
N SER A 208 -20.95 2.40 25.66
CA SER A 208 -22.06 2.06 26.55
C SER A 208 -22.00 0.64 27.12
N ARG A 209 -21.19 -0.25 26.52
CA ARG A 209 -21.07 -1.67 26.87
C ARG A 209 -19.83 -1.99 27.70
N MET A 210 -18.85 -1.09 27.75
CA MET A 210 -17.66 -1.14 28.62
C MET A 210 -17.88 -0.28 29.87
#